data_AF-A0A6I6JYI0-F1
#
_entry.id   AF-A0A6I6JYI0-F1
#
_cell.length_a   1.000
_cell.length_b   1.000
_cell.length_c   1.000
_cell.angle_alpha   90.00
_cell.angle_beta   90.00
_cell.angle_gamma   90.00
#
_symmetry.space_group_name_H-M   'P 1'
#
loop_
_entity.id
_entity.type
_entity.pdbx_description
1 polymer ?
#
loop_
_entity_poly.entity_id
_entity_poly.type
_entity_poly.pdbx_seq_one_letter_code
_entity_poly.pdbx_strand_id
1 'polypeptide(L)'
;MVQNQSKPKESQYMTDEIHNGLASRVTNNRNPFLGYRDAQQWVKSEYGVDINYHTLRYHLIKHFGTKLKSPRKSHVKKDDQAAEAFFKTT
;
A
#
# COMPACT_ATOMS: atom_id res chain seq x y z
N MET A 1 -36.76 15.78 14.95
CA MET A 1 -35.90 14.81 15.68
C MET A 1 -34.63 14.63 14.87
N VAL A 2 -33.51 15.21 15.29
CA VAL A 2 -32.22 15.03 14.60
C VAL A 2 -31.67 13.69 15.05
N GLN A 3 -31.63 12.72 14.15
CA GLN A 3 -31.08 11.40 14.45
C GLN A 3 -29.56 11.54 14.62
N ASN A 4 -29.08 11.38 15.85
CA ASN A 4 -27.66 11.29 16.15
C ASN A 4 -27.14 9.92 15.70
N GLN A 5 -26.65 9.83 14.47
CA GLN A 5 -26.00 8.64 13.97
C GLN A 5 -24.58 8.58 14.57
N SER A 6 -24.36 7.65 15.49
CA SER A 6 -23.02 7.34 16.01
C SER A 6 -22.11 6.99 14.84
N LYS A 7 -20.93 7.63 14.73
CA LYS A 7 -19.94 7.24 13.72
C LYS A 7 -19.64 5.74 13.87
N PRO A 8 -19.65 4.95 12.79
CA PRO A 8 -19.31 3.55 12.88
C PRO A 8 -17.86 3.41 13.37
N LYS A 9 -17.63 2.38 14.20
CA LYS A 9 -16.31 2.12 14.78
C LYS A 9 -15.31 1.84 13.66
N GLU A 10 -14.05 2.22 13.84
CA GLU A 10 -13.03 2.03 12.80
C GLU A 10 -12.88 0.55 12.36
N SER A 11 -13.14 -0.39 13.26
CA SER A 11 -13.16 -1.83 12.98
C SER A 11 -14.24 -2.26 11.98
N GLN A 12 -15.28 -1.44 11.78
CA GLN A 12 -16.41 -1.74 10.91
C GLN A 12 -16.09 -1.47 9.42
N TYR A 13 -15.03 -0.70 9.14
CA TYR A 13 -14.67 -0.36 7.76
C TYR A 13 -13.89 -1.45 7.03
N MET A 14 -13.34 -2.44 7.75
CA MET A 14 -12.57 -3.52 7.14
C MET A 14 -13.45 -4.76 6.99
N THR A 15 -14.30 -4.75 5.97
CA THR A 15 -15.16 -5.89 5.62
C THR A 15 -14.35 -6.99 4.94
N ASP A 16 -14.87 -8.23 4.94
CA ASP A 16 -14.24 -9.36 4.25
C ASP A 16 -14.07 -9.10 2.75
N GLU A 17 -14.96 -8.33 2.15
CA GLU A 17 -14.88 -7.91 0.75
C GLU A 17 -13.63 -7.05 0.48
N ILE A 18 -13.39 -6.03 1.31
CA ILE A 18 -12.20 -5.18 1.22
C ILE A 18 -10.94 -6.00 1.49
N HIS A 19 -10.98 -6.92 2.46
CA HIS A 19 -9.87 -7.84 2.73
C HIS A 19 -9.50 -8.66 1.49
N ASN A 20 -10.48 -9.29 0.84
CA ASN A 20 -10.28 -10.12 -0.35
C ASN A 20 -9.80 -9.30 -1.56
N GLY A 21 -10.33 -8.08 -1.73
CA GLY A 21 -9.88 -7.15 -2.75
C GLY A 21 -8.42 -6.76 -2.56
N LEU A 22 -8.03 -6.41 -1.33
CA LEU A 22 -6.66 -6.09 -0.97
C LEU A 22 -5.73 -7.30 -1.18
N ALA A 23 -6.14 -8.50 -0.76
CA ALA A 23 -5.36 -9.73 -0.95
C ALA A 23 -5.05 -9.96 -2.43
N SER A 24 -6.08 -9.90 -3.27
CA SER A 24 -5.97 -10.09 -4.72
C SER A 24 -5.00 -9.10 -5.36
N ARG A 25 -5.05 -7.83 -4.92
CA ARG A 25 -4.22 -6.76 -5.47
C ARG A 25 -2.77 -6.82 -4.97
N VAL A 26 -2.55 -7.14 -3.69
CA VAL A 26 -1.19 -7.29 -3.12
C VAL A 26 -0.43 -8.44 -3.78
N THR A 27 -1.11 -9.53 -4.13
CA THR A 27 -0.48 -10.68 -4.80
C THR A 27 -0.24 -10.44 -6.30
N ASN A 28 -0.86 -9.44 -6.91
CA ASN A 28 -0.75 -9.18 -8.34
C ASN A 28 0.57 -8.45 -8.70
N ASN A 29 1.45 -9.11 -9.44
CA ASN A 29 2.73 -8.55 -9.87
C ASN A 29 2.61 -7.50 -11.00
N ARG A 30 1.49 -7.45 -11.74
CA ARG A 30 1.34 -6.52 -12.86
C ARG A 30 1.05 -5.10 -12.39
N ASN A 31 0.23 -4.95 -11.35
CA ASN A 31 -0.21 -3.66 -10.82
C ASN A 31 -0.07 -3.63 -9.28
N PRO A 32 1.17 -3.63 -8.75
CA PRO A 32 1.40 -3.57 -7.31
C PRO A 32 1.05 -2.18 -6.75
N PHE A 33 0.75 -2.11 -5.45
CA PHE A 33 0.64 -0.83 -4.75
C PHE A 33 2.00 -0.13 -4.68
N LEU A 34 2.02 1.15 -5.05
CA LEU A 34 3.23 1.97 -4.94
C LEU A 34 3.57 2.29 -3.47
N GLY A 35 2.55 2.27 -2.61
CA GLY A 35 2.70 2.44 -1.17
C GLY A 35 1.35 2.40 -0.44
N TYR A 36 1.39 2.63 0.87
CA TYR A 36 0.18 2.55 1.71
C TYR A 36 -0.82 3.67 1.44
N ARG A 37 -0.37 4.85 1.01
CA ARG A 37 -1.26 5.94 0.59
C ARG A 37 -2.01 5.60 -0.69
N ASP A 38 -1.33 4.94 -1.62
CA ASP A 38 -1.93 4.44 -2.86
C ASP A 38 -2.97 3.36 -2.57
N ALA A 39 -2.66 2.44 -1.65
CA ALA A 39 -3.65 1.47 -1.16
C ALA A 39 -4.88 2.14 -0.52
N GLN A 40 -4.68 3.20 0.27
CA GLN A 40 -5.79 3.95 0.87
C GLN A 40 -6.66 4.62 -0.18
N GLN A 41 -6.05 5.27 -1.18
CA GLN A 41 -6.77 5.91 -2.26
C GLN A 41 -7.54 4.89 -3.11
N TRP A 42 -6.97 3.70 -3.33
CA TRP A 42 -7.64 2.63 -4.04
C TRP A 42 -8.87 2.12 -3.31
N VAL A 43 -8.77 1.85 -2.01
CA VAL A 43 -9.94 1.42 -1.21
C VAL A 43 -11.04 2.46 -1.25
N LYS A 44 -10.67 3.75 -1.17
CA LYS A 44 -11.62 4.86 -1.31
C LYS A 44 -12.26 4.91 -2.69
N SER A 45 -11.52 4.60 -3.75
CA SER A 45 -12.03 4.63 -5.13
C SER A 45 -12.92 3.44 -5.47
N GLU A 46 -12.58 2.23 -5.04
CA GLU A 46 -13.35 1.01 -5.35
C GLU A 46 -14.57 0.84 -4.45
N TYR A 47 -14.39 1.09 -3.14
CA TYR A 47 -15.41 0.76 -2.13
C TYR A 47 -16.09 2.00 -1.54
N GLY A 48 -15.62 3.21 -1.86
CA GLY A 48 -16.16 4.45 -1.30
C GLY A 48 -15.87 4.64 0.19
N VAL A 49 -15.00 3.81 0.78
CA VAL A 49 -14.70 3.81 2.21
C VAL A 49 -13.43 4.59 2.50
N ASP A 50 -13.53 5.60 3.36
CA ASP A 50 -12.38 6.36 3.84
C ASP A 50 -11.84 5.72 5.14
N ILE A 51 -10.81 4.89 4.98
CA ILE A 51 -10.15 4.20 6.10
C ILE A 51 -8.97 5.06 6.58
N ASN A 52 -8.79 5.16 7.90
CA ASN A 52 -7.59 5.78 8.46
C ASN A 52 -6.32 5.07 7.95
N TYR A 53 -5.35 5.85 7.50
CA TYR A 53 -4.07 5.35 6.98
C TYR A 53 -3.39 4.35 7.93
N HIS A 54 -3.37 4.65 9.23
CA HIS A 54 -2.69 3.81 10.22
C HIS A 54 -3.36 2.44 10.34
N THR A 55 -4.69 2.42 10.35
CA THR A 55 -5.53 1.22 10.42
C THR A 55 -5.33 0.35 9.18
N LEU A 56 -5.37 0.93 7.99
CA LEU A 56 -5.13 0.21 6.74
C LEU A 56 -3.71 -0.36 6.67
N ARG A 57 -2.70 0.45 7.00
CA ARG A 57 -1.30 0.03 7.00
C ARG A 57 -1.07 -1.12 7.99
N TYR A 58 -1.60 -1.00 9.21
CA TYR A 58 -1.46 -2.04 10.23
C TYR A 58 -2.10 -3.35 9.75
N HIS A 59 -3.29 -3.27 9.16
CA HIS A 59 -3.99 -4.44 8.63
C HIS A 59 -3.20 -5.11 7.49
N LEU A 60 -2.71 -4.34 6.51
CA LEU A 60 -1.89 -4.86 5.41
C LEU A 60 -0.63 -5.58 5.91
N ILE A 61 0.06 -5.00 6.89
CA ILE A 61 1.26 -5.61 7.49
C ILE A 61 0.90 -6.88 8.26
N LYS A 62 -0.17 -6.86 9.06
CA LYS A 62 -0.58 -7.98 9.91
C LYS A 62 -1.04 -9.20 9.10
N HIS A 63 -1.82 -8.99 8.04
CA HIS A 63 -2.44 -10.08 7.29
C HIS A 63 -1.63 -10.52 6.07
N PHE A 64 -0.99 -9.59 5.37
CA PHE A 64 -0.29 -9.89 4.10
C PHE A 64 1.23 -9.76 4.21
N GLY A 65 1.76 -9.33 5.35
CA GLY A 65 3.21 -9.19 5.55
C GLY A 65 3.86 -8.14 4.65
N THR A 66 3.08 -7.18 4.12
CA THR A 66 3.59 -6.19 3.17
C THR A 66 4.70 -5.34 3.79
N LYS A 67 5.74 -5.06 3.01
CA LYS A 67 6.83 -4.18 3.41
C LYS A 67 7.14 -3.21 2.29
N LEU A 68 7.23 -1.92 2.62
CA LEU A 68 7.72 -0.93 1.67
C LEU A 68 9.18 -1.26 1.32
N LYS A 69 9.45 -1.45 0.03
CA LYS A 69 10.80 -1.69 -0.44
C LYS A 69 11.60 -0.39 -0.32
N SER A 70 12.58 -0.37 0.56
CA SER A 70 13.57 0.69 0.58
C SER A 70 14.72 0.35 -0.37
N PRO A 71 15.20 1.31 -1.17
CA PRO A 71 16.47 1.13 -1.88
C PRO A 71 17.59 0.96 -0.85
N ARG A 72 18.47 -0.03 -1.07
CA ARG A 72 19.69 -0.12 -0.27
C ARG A 72 20.70 0.85 -0.85
N LYS A 73 21.33 1.65 0.02
CA LYS A 73 22.44 2.51 -0.39
C LYS A 73 23.53 1.62 -1.01
N SER A 74 24.01 1.98 -2.20
CA SER A 74 25.25 1.42 -2.72
C SER A 74 26.42 1.79 -1.79
N HIS A 75 27.44 0.93 -1.73
CA HIS A 75 28.65 1.24 -0.98
C HIS A 75 29.34 2.47 -1.59
N VAL A 76 29.85 3.38 -0.76
CA VAL A 76 30.45 4.67 -1.20
C VAL A 76 31.66 4.47 -2.14
N LYS A 77 32.34 3.33 -2.05
CA LYS A 77 33.46 2.96 -2.94
C LYS A 77 33.03 2.25 -4.23
N LYS A 78 31.73 2.19 -4.55
CA LYS A 78 31.34 1.73 -5.90
C LYS A 78 31.79 2.81 -6.87
N ASP A 79 32.53 2.40 -7.89
CA ASP A 79 33.08 3.29 -8.91
C ASP A 79 31.93 3.87 -9.74
N ASP A 80 31.84 5.20 -9.79
CA ASP A 80 30.80 5.91 -10.51
C ASP A 80 30.90 5.63 -12.03
N GLN A 81 32.11 5.41 -12.56
CA GLN A 81 32.32 5.04 -13.97
C GLN A 81 31.77 3.65 -14.31
N ALA A 82 31.80 2.71 -13.36
CA ALA A 82 31.25 1.38 -13.57
C ALA A 82 29.70 1.41 -13.59
N ALA A 83 29.06 2.36 -12.91
CA ALA A 83 27.61 2.52 -12.91
C ALA A 83 27.09 2.99 -14.28
N GLU A 84 27.84 3.85 -14.97
CA GLU A 84 27.48 4.37 -16.29
C GLU A 84 27.45 3.28 -17.37
N ALA A 85 28.34 2.29 -17.29
CA ALA A 85 28.41 1.16 -18.21
C ALA A 85 27.22 0.20 -18.13
N PHE A 86 26.41 0.25 -17.06
CA PHE A 86 25.18 -0.55 -16.93
C PHE A 86 23.95 0.13 -17.54
N PHE A 87 24.02 1.43 -17.87
CA PHE A 87 22.94 2.07 -18.62
C PHE A 87 22.98 1.60 -20.07
N LYS A 88 21.81 1.27 -20.63
CA LYS A 88 21.74 0.81 -22.02
C LYS A 88 22.15 1.94 -22.95
N THR A 89 23.25 1.76 -23.67
CA THR A 89 23.58 2.62 -24.82
C THR A 89 22.55 2.35 -25.92
N THR A 90 22.08 3.43 -26.52
CA THR A 90 21.04 3.42 -27.57
C THR A 90 21.56 2.78 -28.84
#